data_AF-A0A7J6UDS6-F1
#
_entry.id   AF-A0A7J6UDS6-F1
#
_cell.length_a   1.000
_cell.length_b   1.000
_cell.length_c   1.000
_cell.angle_alpha   90.00
_cell.angle_beta   90.00
_cell.angle_gamma   90.00
#
_symmetry.space_group_name_H-M   'P 1'
#
loop_
_entity.id
_entity.type
_entity.pdbx_description
1 polymer ?
#
loop_
_entity_poly.entity_id
_entity_poly.type
_entity_poly.pdbx_seq_one_letter_code
_entity_poly.pdbx_strand_id
1 'polypeptide(L)'
;VRPVRDLVDCVQRAFEGVKVEYQGNTQGCLPLRITKSRKRSVPDASEGQASSGFPCGTVELSSKVSSQFVSGMLLVSSLARGGEAAKEGFTLLLEDTHGGKAVSQPYIDMTCRVMEAFGVEALPLTDAQGRLSYKVVAGQKLVAPSSYMVEADASAASYPLAIAAATGSEVTVNLPYQSPGSQPLQGDSLFVSRILQ
;
A
#
# COMPACT_ATOMS: atom_id res chain seq x y z
N VAL A 1 -10.30 -20.36 -7.13
CA VAL A 1 -9.25 -20.29 -6.09
C VAL A 1 -8.45 -19.00 -6.31
N ARG A 2 -8.30 -18.13 -5.30
CA ARG A 2 -7.61 -16.83 -5.46
C ARG A 2 -6.18 -16.93 -4.90
N PRO A 3 -5.14 -16.69 -5.71
CA PRO A 3 -3.75 -16.86 -5.29
C PRO A 3 -3.29 -15.73 -4.37
N VAL A 4 -2.48 -16.09 -3.36
CA VAL A 4 -1.86 -15.17 -2.38
C VAL A 4 -0.39 -15.49 -2.14
N ARG A 5 0.24 -16.33 -2.98
CA ARG A 5 1.62 -16.80 -2.78
C ARG A 5 2.62 -15.65 -2.70
N ASP A 6 2.55 -14.70 -3.63
CA ASP A 6 3.50 -13.58 -3.68
C ASP A 6 3.44 -12.71 -2.41
N LEU A 7 2.25 -12.58 -1.82
CA LEU A 7 2.07 -11.91 -0.52
C LEU A 7 2.74 -12.69 0.61
N VAL A 8 2.56 -14.01 0.65
CA VAL A 8 3.16 -14.86 1.68
C VAL A 8 4.69 -14.77 1.62
N ASP A 9 5.27 -14.85 0.41
CA ASP A 9 6.71 -14.74 0.21
C ASP A 9 7.23 -13.36 0.63
N CYS A 10 6.50 -12.29 0.30
CA CYS A 10 6.82 -10.93 0.72
C CYS A 10 6.78 -10.78 2.25
N VAL A 11 5.71 -11.25 2.91
CA VAL A 11 5.56 -11.16 4.37
C VAL A 11 6.65 -11.96 5.08
N GLN A 12 6.99 -13.15 4.59
CA GLN A 12 8.07 -13.95 5.19
C GLN A 12 9.45 -13.29 5.07
N ARG A 13 9.70 -12.52 3.99
CA ARG A 13 10.94 -11.73 3.83
C ARG A 13 10.92 -10.45 4.67
N ALA A 14 9.79 -9.77 4.72
CA ALA A 14 9.66 -8.44 5.33
C ALA A 14 9.58 -8.47 6.86
N PHE A 15 9.06 -9.55 7.45
CA PHE A 15 8.80 -9.63 8.88
C PHE A 15 9.63 -10.74 9.52
N GLU A 16 10.74 -10.35 10.16
CA GLU A 16 11.53 -11.31 10.90
C GLU A 16 10.71 -11.94 12.04
N GLY A 17 10.72 -13.27 12.09
CA GLY A 17 10.00 -14.03 13.11
C GLY A 17 8.50 -14.17 12.85
N VAL A 18 7.97 -13.75 11.70
CA VAL A 18 6.61 -14.11 11.28
C VAL A 18 6.65 -15.37 10.43
N LYS A 19 5.88 -16.39 10.84
CA LYS A 19 5.68 -17.63 10.09
C LYS A 19 4.28 -17.66 9.50
N VAL A 20 4.20 -17.95 8.21
CA VAL A 20 2.94 -18.06 7.47
C VAL A 20 2.80 -19.48 6.93
N GLU A 21 1.70 -20.15 7.23
CA GLU A 21 1.41 -21.54 6.86
C GLU A 21 0.09 -21.64 6.11
N TYR A 22 0.07 -22.36 4.98
CA TYR A 22 -1.16 -22.68 4.28
C TYR A 22 -1.92 -23.78 5.02
N GLN A 23 -3.17 -23.54 5.39
CA GLN A 23 -4.01 -24.51 6.11
C GLN A 23 -4.98 -25.28 5.19
N GLY A 24 -5.15 -24.84 3.94
CA GLY A 24 -6.01 -25.49 2.97
C GLY A 24 -5.30 -26.60 2.18
N ASN A 25 -6.09 -27.35 1.42
CA ASN A 25 -5.60 -28.39 0.52
C ASN A 25 -4.86 -27.84 -0.71
N THR A 26 -4.99 -26.54 -0.98
CA THR A 26 -4.36 -25.87 -2.13
C THR A 26 -3.27 -24.91 -1.67
N GLN A 27 -2.02 -25.23 -1.97
CA GLN A 27 -0.87 -24.37 -1.71
C GLN A 27 -0.98 -23.04 -2.47
N GLY A 28 -0.52 -21.95 -1.86
CA GLY A 28 -0.57 -20.61 -2.47
C GLY A 28 -1.91 -19.89 -2.32
N CYS A 29 -2.85 -20.43 -1.54
CA CYS A 29 -4.22 -19.93 -1.43
C CYS A 29 -4.70 -19.93 0.03
N LEU A 30 -5.69 -19.10 0.36
CA LEU A 30 -6.33 -19.13 1.68
C LEU A 30 -6.99 -20.50 1.95
N PRO A 31 -7.15 -20.90 3.22
CA PRO A 31 -6.83 -20.16 4.45
C PRO A 31 -5.34 -20.20 4.84
N LEU A 32 -4.89 -19.16 5.53
CA LEU A 32 -3.54 -19.00 6.06
C LEU A 32 -3.55 -18.95 7.59
N ARG A 33 -2.55 -19.56 8.23
CA ARG A 33 -2.20 -19.36 9.63
C ARG A 33 -0.94 -18.50 9.71
N ILE A 34 -1.05 -17.36 10.38
CA ILE A 34 0.07 -16.43 10.61
C ILE A 34 0.42 -16.46 12.09
N THR A 35 1.68 -16.75 12.44
CA THR A 35 2.15 -16.82 13.82
C THR A 35 3.44 -16.02 13.99
N LYS A 36 3.59 -15.39 15.16
CA LYS A 36 4.87 -14.75 15.55
C LYS A 36 5.69 -15.75 16.35
N SER A 37 6.88 -16.09 15.86
CA SER A 37 7.86 -16.87 16.59
C SER A 37 8.34 -16.06 17.80
N ARG A 38 8.00 -16.53 19.00
CA ARG A 38 8.64 -16.06 20.23
C ARG A 38 10.06 -16.65 20.24
N LYS A 39 11.04 -15.98 19.62
CA LYS A 39 12.42 -16.22 20.05
C LYS A 39 12.47 -15.81 21.53
N ARG A 40 12.65 -16.81 22.40
CA ARG A 40 12.84 -16.67 23.84
C ARG A 40 14.00 -15.69 24.03
N SER A 41 13.70 -14.56 24.64
CA SER A 41 14.70 -13.62 25.16
C SER A 41 15.78 -14.42 25.89
N VAL A 42 17.03 -14.20 25.49
CA VAL A 42 18.19 -14.54 26.33
C VAL A 42 17.96 -13.88 27.70
N PRO A 43 18.10 -14.60 28.82
CA PRO A 43 17.90 -14.03 30.14
C PRO A 43 19.16 -13.28 30.58
N ASP A 44 19.44 -12.15 29.94
CA ASP A 44 20.27 -11.05 30.49
C ASP A 44 20.50 -10.02 29.39
N ALA A 45 19.55 -9.09 29.25
CA ALA A 45 19.81 -7.80 28.63
C ALA A 45 18.80 -6.81 29.20
N SER A 46 19.36 -5.76 29.80
CA SER A 46 18.68 -4.57 30.30
C SER A 46 17.48 -4.15 29.45
N GLU A 47 16.41 -3.73 30.14
CA GLU A 47 15.21 -3.10 29.58
C GLU A 47 15.54 -2.17 28.40
N GLY A 48 15.20 -2.59 27.17
CA GLY A 48 15.39 -1.73 25.99
C GLY A 48 15.29 -2.39 24.62
N GLN A 49 15.48 -3.70 24.47
CA GLN A 49 15.49 -4.36 23.15
C GLN A 49 14.33 -5.34 22.94
N ALA A 50 13.14 -4.79 22.68
CA ALA A 50 12.14 -5.54 21.92
C ALA A 50 12.44 -5.32 20.44
N SER A 51 12.86 -6.37 19.72
CA SER A 51 12.77 -6.38 18.26
C SER A 51 11.30 -6.21 17.90
N SER A 52 10.92 -4.97 17.61
CA SER A 52 9.56 -4.65 17.23
C SER A 52 9.31 -5.42 15.94
N GLY A 53 8.39 -6.38 15.94
CA GLY A 53 8.14 -7.29 14.82
C GLY A 53 7.47 -6.60 13.64
N PHE A 54 7.99 -5.44 13.27
CA PHE A 54 7.55 -4.54 12.22
C PHE A 54 8.65 -4.46 11.17
N PRO A 55 8.28 -4.24 9.91
CA PRO A 55 9.23 -4.33 8.81
C PRO A 55 10.19 -3.14 8.86
N CYS A 56 11.48 -3.43 8.79
CA CYS A 56 12.55 -2.44 8.67
C CYS A 56 13.51 -2.86 7.56
N GLY A 57 14.20 -1.90 6.96
CA GLY A 57 15.10 -2.15 5.82
C GLY A 57 14.36 -2.23 4.49
N THR A 58 15.02 -2.82 3.50
CA THR A 58 14.52 -2.88 2.12
C THR A 58 13.81 -4.20 1.85
N VAL A 59 12.60 -4.11 1.31
CA VAL A 59 11.82 -5.25 0.82
C VAL A 59 11.59 -5.09 -0.67
N GLU A 60 11.90 -6.13 -1.42
CA GLU A 60 11.73 -6.16 -2.87
C GLU A 60 10.42 -6.85 -3.22
N LEU A 61 9.66 -6.25 -4.13
CA LEU A 61 8.41 -6.79 -4.66
C LEU A 61 8.37 -6.57 -6.16
N SER A 62 8.05 -7.60 -6.95
CA SER A 62 7.85 -7.42 -8.39
C SER A 62 6.68 -6.46 -8.66
N SER A 63 6.84 -5.55 -9.63
CA SER A 63 5.78 -4.60 -10.02
C SER A 63 4.60 -5.27 -10.73
N LYS A 64 4.77 -6.53 -11.15
CA LYS A 64 3.73 -7.38 -11.76
C LYS A 64 2.76 -7.94 -10.72
N VAL A 65 3.13 -7.87 -9.46
CA VAL A 65 2.35 -8.32 -8.31
C VAL A 65 1.21 -7.31 -8.08
N SER A 66 0.03 -7.79 -7.65
CA SER A 66 -1.19 -6.98 -7.53
C SER A 66 -0.95 -5.69 -6.71
N SER A 67 -1.57 -4.57 -7.14
CA SER A 67 -1.57 -3.29 -6.42
C SER A 67 -1.89 -3.44 -4.93
N GLN A 68 -2.79 -4.37 -4.59
CA GLN A 68 -3.21 -4.67 -3.22
C GLN A 68 -2.03 -5.05 -2.32
N PHE A 69 -1.02 -5.70 -2.87
CA PHE A 69 0.15 -6.12 -2.11
C PHE A 69 1.12 -4.96 -1.88
N VAL A 70 1.37 -4.13 -2.90
CA VAL A 70 2.14 -2.89 -2.75
C VAL A 70 1.48 -1.99 -1.71
N SER A 71 0.19 -1.71 -1.86
CA SER A 71 -0.59 -0.89 -0.94
C SER A 71 -0.60 -1.46 0.47
N GLY A 72 -0.79 -2.77 0.63
CA GLY A 72 -0.76 -3.43 1.94
C GLY A 72 0.60 -3.27 2.64
N MET A 73 1.71 -3.46 1.92
CA MET A 73 3.05 -3.29 2.48
C MET A 73 3.33 -1.84 2.88
N LEU A 74 2.90 -0.86 2.07
CA LEU A 74 2.99 0.56 2.41
C LEU A 74 2.18 0.88 3.67
N LEU A 75 0.95 0.39 3.78
CA LEU A 75 0.15 0.60 4.99
C LEU A 75 0.81 0.00 6.23
N VAL A 76 1.36 -1.22 6.15
CA VAL A 76 2.01 -1.83 7.33
C VAL A 76 3.34 -1.14 7.66
N SER A 77 4.02 -0.55 6.68
CA SER A 77 5.26 0.21 6.91
C SER A 77 5.07 1.44 7.81
N SER A 78 3.84 1.96 7.92
CA SER A 78 3.49 3.01 8.90
C SER A 78 3.74 2.59 10.36
N LEU A 79 3.84 1.29 10.62
CA LEU A 79 4.11 0.74 11.94
C LEU A 79 5.62 0.57 12.23
N ALA A 80 6.50 0.93 11.29
CA ALA A 80 7.95 0.87 11.48
C ALA A 80 8.38 1.82 12.63
N ARG A 81 8.60 1.24 13.81
CA ARG A 81 9.06 1.97 15.00
C ARG A 81 10.57 2.15 14.97
N GLY A 82 11.03 3.36 15.29
CA GLY A 82 12.45 3.64 15.46
C GLY A 82 13.08 2.85 16.60
N GLY A 83 14.29 2.35 16.36
CA GLY A 83 15.18 1.59 17.23
C GLY A 83 16.57 1.52 16.55
N GLU A 84 17.61 0.97 17.17
CA GLU A 84 18.96 0.98 16.57
C GLU A 84 19.03 0.31 15.19
N ALA A 85 18.26 -0.77 14.97
CA ALA A 85 18.10 -1.44 13.67
C ALA A 85 17.08 -0.74 12.73
N ALA A 86 16.29 0.19 13.25
CA ALA A 86 15.22 0.88 12.52
C ALA A 86 15.52 2.37 12.31
N LYS A 87 16.78 2.81 12.44
CA LYS A 87 17.18 4.19 12.10
C LYS A 87 16.90 4.53 10.63
N GLU A 88 16.85 3.55 9.74
CA GLU A 88 16.72 3.77 8.29
C GLU A 88 15.28 3.75 7.75
N GLY A 89 14.30 3.28 8.55
CA GLY A 89 12.91 3.13 8.11
C GLY A 89 12.65 1.85 7.32
N PHE A 90 11.61 1.90 6.48
CA PHE A 90 11.21 0.84 5.56
C PHE A 90 11.33 1.36 4.12
N THR A 91 11.86 0.54 3.22
CA THR A 91 11.91 0.85 1.79
C THR A 91 11.30 -0.29 0.99
N LEU A 92 10.25 0.00 0.22
CA LEU A 92 9.66 -0.96 -0.72
C LEU A 92 10.24 -0.71 -2.12
N LEU A 93 11.04 -1.63 -2.64
CA LEU A 93 11.58 -1.57 -4.00
C LEU A 93 10.69 -2.36 -4.97
N LEU A 94 10.34 -1.76 -6.11
CA LEU A 94 9.53 -2.40 -7.14
C LEU A 94 10.40 -2.92 -8.30
N GLU A 95 10.64 -4.23 -8.34
CA GLU A 95 11.69 -4.88 -9.16
C GLU A 95 11.50 -4.79 -10.69
N ASP A 96 10.36 -4.31 -11.17
CA ASP A 96 9.99 -4.32 -12.59
C ASP A 96 9.43 -2.96 -13.06
N THR A 97 9.92 -1.85 -12.52
CA THR A 97 9.42 -0.48 -12.83
C THR A 97 10.32 0.26 -13.82
N HIS A 98 10.65 -0.36 -14.95
CA HIS A 98 11.49 0.25 -15.99
C HIS A 98 10.89 1.60 -16.45
N GLY A 99 11.63 2.69 -16.25
CA GLY A 99 11.15 4.05 -16.55
C GLY A 99 10.36 4.72 -15.42
N GLY A 100 10.50 4.25 -14.17
CA GLY A 100 9.96 4.93 -12.99
C GLY A 100 8.44 4.87 -12.84
N LYS A 101 7.77 3.91 -13.50
CA LYS A 101 6.31 3.75 -13.40
C LYS A 101 5.92 2.31 -13.11
N ALA A 102 5.00 2.12 -12.17
CA ALA A 102 4.36 0.83 -11.92
C ALA A 102 3.04 0.73 -12.71
N VAL A 103 2.63 -0.48 -13.09
CA VAL A 103 1.29 -0.74 -13.66
C VAL A 103 0.20 -0.28 -12.68
N SER A 104 0.46 -0.44 -11.39
CA SER A 104 -0.44 -0.14 -10.29
C SER A 104 -0.35 1.31 -9.78
N GLN A 105 0.31 2.23 -10.50
CA GLN A 105 0.62 3.58 -10.01
C GLN A 105 -0.57 4.33 -9.39
N PRO A 106 -1.78 4.38 -9.99
CA PRO A 106 -2.89 5.12 -9.40
C PRO A 106 -3.30 4.61 -8.01
N TYR A 107 -3.19 3.31 -7.77
CA TYR A 107 -3.50 2.71 -6.46
C TYR A 107 -2.40 2.99 -5.43
N ILE A 108 -1.15 3.06 -5.88
CA ILE A 108 -0.03 3.43 -5.01
C ILE A 108 -0.16 4.89 -4.58
N ASP A 109 -0.41 5.79 -5.54
CA ASP A 109 -0.62 7.22 -5.28
C ASP A 109 -1.78 7.43 -4.29
N MET A 110 -2.90 6.73 -4.51
CA MET A 110 -4.03 6.74 -3.59
C MET A 110 -3.63 6.30 -2.18
N THR A 111 -2.83 5.23 -2.07
CA THR A 111 -2.36 4.73 -0.76
C THR A 111 -1.46 5.74 -0.07
N CYS A 112 -0.51 6.34 -0.80
CA CYS A 112 0.40 7.36 -0.27
C CYS A 112 -0.36 8.57 0.28
N ARG A 113 -1.38 9.07 -0.44
CA ARG A 113 -2.20 10.19 0.05
C ARG A 113 -3.04 9.83 1.27
N VAL A 114 -3.58 8.61 1.34
CA VAL A 114 -4.26 8.12 2.56
C VAL A 114 -3.27 8.09 3.72
N MET A 115 -2.05 7.58 3.53
CA MET A 115 -1.04 7.57 4.58
C MET A 115 -0.68 8.99 5.03
N GLU A 116 -0.51 9.92 4.09
CA GLU A 116 -0.19 11.33 4.36
C GLU A 116 -1.28 12.00 5.19
N ALA A 117 -2.55 11.80 4.82
CA ALA A 117 -3.70 12.29 5.58
C ALA A 117 -3.77 11.74 7.02
N PHE A 118 -3.10 10.62 7.29
CA PHE A 118 -2.96 9.99 8.59
C PHE A 118 -1.58 10.22 9.24
N GLY A 119 -0.81 11.20 8.75
CA GLY A 119 0.45 11.65 9.35
C GLY A 119 1.68 10.82 9.00
N VAL A 120 1.60 9.98 7.95
CA VAL A 120 2.72 9.13 7.50
C VAL A 120 3.02 9.38 6.02
N GLU A 121 4.22 9.84 5.74
CA GLU A 121 4.72 10.08 4.39
C GLU A 121 5.50 8.87 3.86
N ALA A 122 5.18 8.48 2.62
CA ALA A 122 5.93 7.51 1.84
C ALA A 122 6.60 8.22 0.65
N LEU A 123 7.92 8.41 0.75
CA LEU A 123 8.71 9.17 -0.20
C LEU A 123 9.05 8.32 -1.44
N PRO A 124 8.58 8.69 -2.65
CA PRO A 124 8.99 8.00 -3.87
C PRO A 124 10.46 8.32 -4.19
N LEU A 125 11.23 7.29 -4.50
CA LEU A 125 12.64 7.36 -4.90
C LEU A 125 12.82 6.59 -6.20
N THR A 126 13.69 7.06 -7.08
CA THR A 126 14.06 6.34 -8.31
C THR A 126 15.58 6.17 -8.33
N ASP A 127 16.04 4.94 -8.51
CA ASP A 127 17.48 4.65 -8.59
C ASP A 127 18.06 4.92 -9.98
N ALA A 128 19.38 4.76 -10.11
CA ALA A 128 20.10 4.99 -11.37
C ALA A 128 19.66 4.05 -12.51
N GLN A 129 19.04 2.92 -12.18
CA GLN A 129 18.50 1.94 -13.13
C GLN A 129 17.04 2.25 -13.47
N GLY A 130 16.48 3.34 -12.93
CA GLY A 130 15.10 3.76 -13.17
C GLY A 130 14.06 2.96 -12.37
N ARG A 131 14.47 2.19 -11.35
CA ARG A 131 13.55 1.43 -10.50
C ARG A 131 12.96 2.33 -9.43
N LEU A 132 11.65 2.25 -9.29
CA LEU A 132 10.86 2.99 -8.31
C LEU A 132 10.88 2.27 -6.96
N SER A 133 11.06 3.04 -5.90
CA SER A 133 10.91 2.60 -4.52
C SER A 133 10.17 3.62 -3.69
N TYR A 134 9.64 3.19 -2.54
CA TYR A 134 8.93 4.05 -1.60
C TYR A 134 9.56 3.91 -0.22
N LYS A 135 10.09 5.00 0.31
CA LYS A 135 10.72 5.05 1.63
C LYS A 135 9.79 5.66 2.66
N VAL A 136 9.52 4.91 3.73
CA VAL A 136 8.81 5.39 4.92
C VAL A 136 9.82 5.50 6.05
N VAL A 137 10.11 6.73 6.46
CA VAL A 137 11.07 7.02 7.54
C VAL A 137 10.51 6.49 8.85
N ALA A 138 11.36 5.86 9.67
CA ALA A 138 10.96 5.35 10.98
C ALA A 138 10.55 6.47 11.94
N GLY A 139 9.65 6.13 12.87
CA GLY A 139 9.25 7.03 13.94
C GLY A 139 8.19 8.06 13.55
N GLN A 140 7.71 8.04 12.30
CA GLN A 140 6.48 8.72 11.92
C GLN A 140 5.31 8.20 12.76
N LYS A 141 4.35 9.07 13.04
CA LYS A 141 3.21 8.76 13.92
C LYS A 141 1.93 8.75 13.11
N LEU A 142 1.25 7.62 13.17
CA LEU A 142 -0.11 7.48 12.69
C LEU A 142 -1.04 8.35 13.56
N VAL A 143 -1.56 9.42 12.98
CA VAL A 143 -2.47 10.38 13.63
C VAL A 143 -3.72 10.50 12.77
N ALA A 144 -4.86 10.06 13.31
CA ALA A 144 -6.13 10.21 12.62
C ALA A 144 -6.54 11.70 12.57
N PRO A 145 -6.98 12.22 11.41
CA PRO A 145 -7.57 13.54 11.33
C PRO A 145 -8.91 13.58 12.08
N SER A 146 -9.40 14.77 12.43
CA SER A 146 -10.71 14.95 13.08
C SER A 146 -11.88 14.47 12.21
N SER A 147 -11.69 14.50 10.90
CA SER A 147 -12.63 14.00 9.89
C SER A 147 -11.87 13.57 8.65
N TYR A 148 -12.24 12.44 8.06
CA TYR A 148 -11.71 11.99 6.79
C TYR A 148 -12.87 11.58 5.87
N MET A 149 -13.03 12.28 4.75
CA MET A 149 -14.08 11.99 3.78
C MET A 149 -13.60 10.95 2.79
N VAL A 150 -14.36 9.87 2.65
CA VAL A 150 -14.11 8.85 1.63
C VAL A 150 -14.77 9.33 0.34
N GLU A 151 -13.99 9.39 -0.75
CA GLU A 151 -14.50 9.75 -2.08
C GLU A 151 -15.59 8.75 -2.51
N ALA A 152 -16.58 9.24 -3.26
CA ALA A 152 -17.55 8.36 -3.91
C ALA A 152 -16.86 7.48 -4.97
N ASP A 153 -17.38 6.28 -5.20
CA ASP A 153 -16.81 5.30 -6.13
C ASP A 153 -16.93 5.82 -7.58
N ALA A 154 -15.79 6.17 -8.18
CA ALA A 154 -15.68 6.68 -9.54
C ALA A 154 -15.93 5.58 -10.59
N SER A 155 -15.58 4.33 -10.29
CA SER A 155 -15.92 3.18 -11.15
C SER A 155 -17.44 3.02 -11.23
N ALA A 156 -18.14 3.09 -10.08
CA ALA A 156 -19.59 3.04 -10.03
C ALA A 156 -20.25 4.30 -10.64
N ALA A 157 -19.61 5.46 -10.53
CA ALA A 157 -20.07 6.69 -11.16
C ALA A 157 -20.09 6.60 -12.70
N SER A 158 -19.27 5.74 -13.31
CA SER A 158 -19.20 5.58 -14.76
C SER A 158 -20.54 5.14 -15.38
N TYR A 159 -21.35 4.34 -14.67
CA TYR A 159 -22.62 3.81 -15.18
C TYR A 159 -23.65 4.90 -15.46
N PRO A 160 -24.08 5.73 -14.48
CA PRO A 160 -25.03 6.81 -14.74
C PRO A 160 -24.47 7.84 -15.74
N LEU A 161 -23.16 8.13 -15.70
CA LEU A 161 -22.51 9.03 -16.65
C LEU A 161 -22.59 8.51 -18.09
N ALA A 162 -22.34 7.20 -18.30
CA ALA A 162 -22.45 6.58 -19.61
C ALA A 162 -23.90 6.56 -20.13
N ILE A 163 -24.88 6.33 -19.26
CA ILE A 163 -26.31 6.38 -19.63
C ILE A 163 -26.72 7.79 -20.08
N ALA A 164 -26.30 8.81 -19.33
CA ALA A 164 -26.56 10.20 -19.69
C ALA A 164 -25.96 10.54 -21.06
N ALA A 165 -24.69 10.18 -21.29
CA ALA A 165 -24.01 10.35 -22.57
C ALA A 165 -24.73 9.62 -23.72
N ALA A 166 -25.13 8.36 -23.51
CA ALA A 166 -25.79 7.55 -24.54
C ALA A 166 -27.21 8.05 -24.89
N THR A 167 -27.88 8.73 -23.97
CA THR A 167 -29.26 9.22 -24.15
C THR A 167 -29.34 10.70 -24.47
N GLY A 168 -28.22 11.42 -24.46
CA GLY A 168 -28.22 12.89 -24.55
C GLY A 168 -28.87 13.57 -23.34
N SER A 169 -28.95 12.87 -22.20
CA SER A 169 -29.47 13.41 -20.94
C SER A 169 -28.34 14.00 -20.10
N GLU A 170 -28.70 14.66 -19.00
CA GLU A 170 -27.74 15.20 -18.04
C GLU A 170 -27.82 14.43 -16.72
N VAL A 171 -26.65 14.18 -16.10
CA VAL A 171 -26.55 13.66 -14.74
C VAL A 171 -25.41 14.35 -14.02
N THR A 172 -25.62 14.67 -12.74
CA THR A 172 -24.56 15.16 -11.86
C THR A 172 -24.21 14.05 -10.87
N VAL A 173 -22.94 13.65 -10.83
CA VAL A 173 -22.42 12.76 -9.78
C VAL A 173 -21.58 13.61 -8.83
N ASN A 174 -21.95 13.60 -7.56
CA ASN A 174 -21.14 14.25 -6.54
C ASN A 174 -19.91 13.38 -6.25
N LEU A 175 -18.78 13.72 -6.88
CA LEU A 175 -17.47 13.19 -6.57
C LEU A 175 -16.75 14.21 -5.67
N PRO A 176 -16.98 14.21 -4.35
CA PRO A 176 -16.33 15.17 -3.48
C PRO A 176 -14.83 14.95 -3.51
N TYR A 177 -14.09 15.99 -3.88
CA TYR A 177 -12.64 16.01 -3.78
C TYR A 177 -12.22 16.32 -2.34
N GLN A 178 -11.12 15.74 -1.87
CA GLN A 178 -10.60 16.03 -0.52
C GLN A 178 -10.25 17.52 -0.32
N SER A 179 -9.99 18.26 -1.39
CA SER A 179 -9.87 19.72 -1.37
C SER A 179 -10.36 20.35 -2.69
N PRO A 180 -10.94 21.56 -2.66
CA PRO A 180 -11.24 22.32 -3.87
C PRO A 180 -9.98 22.49 -4.73
N GLY A 181 -10.04 22.06 -6.01
CA GLY A 181 -8.89 22.11 -6.93
C GLY A 181 -7.90 20.95 -6.81
N SER A 182 -8.15 19.98 -5.93
CA SER A 182 -7.33 18.75 -5.85
C SER A 182 -7.68 17.77 -6.98
N GLN A 183 -6.66 17.02 -7.44
CA GLN A 183 -6.86 15.93 -8.40
C GLN A 183 -7.50 14.73 -7.70
N PRO A 184 -8.51 14.07 -8.29
CA PRO A 184 -9.14 12.88 -7.71
C PRO A 184 -8.11 11.80 -7.36
N LEU A 185 -8.32 11.11 -6.24
CA LEU A 185 -7.50 9.95 -5.86
C LEU A 185 -7.73 8.77 -6.79
N GLN A 186 -8.97 8.59 -7.24
CA GLN A 186 -9.38 7.45 -8.04
C GLN A 186 -9.04 7.66 -9.52
N GLY A 187 -8.24 6.75 -10.08
CA GLY A 187 -7.88 6.78 -11.51
C GLY A 187 -9.10 6.72 -12.44
N ASP A 188 -10.17 6.04 -12.02
CA ASP A 188 -11.41 5.86 -12.79
C ASP A 188 -12.19 7.17 -12.97
N SER A 189 -11.90 8.20 -12.20
CA SER A 189 -12.43 9.56 -12.42
C SER A 189 -12.08 10.12 -13.81
N LEU A 190 -11.05 9.58 -14.46
CA LEU A 190 -10.64 9.97 -15.81
C LEU A 190 -11.59 9.44 -16.90
N PHE A 191 -12.56 8.59 -16.57
CA PHE A 191 -13.53 8.00 -17.51
C PHE A 191 -14.18 9.05 -18.42
N VAL A 192 -14.70 10.14 -17.84
CA VAL A 192 -15.34 11.22 -18.60
C VAL A 192 -14.36 11.87 -19.59
N SER A 193 -13.16 12.23 -19.12
CA SER A 193 -12.18 12.96 -19.93
C SER A 193 -11.54 12.13 -21.06
N ARG A 194 -11.50 10.80 -20.92
CA ARG A 194 -10.77 9.90 -21.83
C ARG A 194 -11.66 9.02 -22.70
N ILE A 195 -12.89 8.74 -22.28
CA ILE A 195 -13.77 7.77 -22.96
C ILE A 195 -15.01 8.44 -23.56
N LEU A 196 -15.63 9.39 -22.87
CA LEU A 196 -16.89 10.02 -23.31
C LEU A 196 -16.68 11.24 -24.23
N GLN A 197 -15.58 11.30 -25.00
CA GLN A 197 -15.38 12.32 -26.05
C GLN A 197 -16.27 12.06 -27.26
#